data_AF-A0A8B6EHX7-F1
#
_entry.id   AF-A0A8B6EHX7-F1
#
_cell.length_a   1.000
_cell.length_b   1.000
_cell.length_c   1.000
_cell.angle_alpha   90.00
_cell.angle_beta   90.00
_cell.angle_gamma   90.00
#
_symmetry.space_group_name_H-M   'P 1'
#
loop_
_entity.id
_entity.type
_entity.pdbx_description
1 polymer ?
#
loop_
_entity_poly.entity_id
_entity_poly.type
_entity_poly.pdbx_seq_one_letter_code
_entity_poly.pdbx_strand_id
1 'polypeptide(L)'
;MKTFITLLSISAYCGSSYYDPSDNTCCNGVLTSSKNQQCCGKKGYKPPYETCCNGVVNSPGGSHCCGYKAYTPPYKTCCNGKLNAPGGTYCCGKKAYTPPYLVCCNGVLNTPGKKLCCDKKTYDPDNETCCYGKLHPRNGLCCGTVLYNPEEQICCRGIVHTNKHRCCGTESYNPYSEQCCYGRHVKTRGFCY
;
A
#
# COMPACT_ATOMS: atom_id res chain seq x y z
N MET A 1 68.16 25.72 -2.23
CA MET A 1 67.79 24.88 -3.39
C MET A 1 67.97 23.43 -2.97
N LYS A 2 66.99 22.55 -2.91
CA LYS A 2 65.61 22.51 -3.41
C LYS A 2 64.76 21.80 -2.35
N THR A 3 63.64 22.41 -1.99
CA THR A 3 62.59 21.81 -1.18
C THR A 3 61.94 20.70 -2.02
N PHE A 4 62.23 19.43 -1.72
CA PHE A 4 61.42 18.33 -2.25
C PHE A 4 60.23 18.15 -1.32
N ILE A 5 59.18 18.94 -1.58
CA ILE A 5 57.85 18.60 -1.10
C ILE A 5 57.49 17.31 -1.84
N THR A 6 57.59 16.17 -1.17
CA THR A 6 56.95 14.94 -1.63
C THR A 6 55.46 15.24 -1.70
N LEU A 7 54.96 15.53 -2.90
CA LEU A 7 53.55 15.38 -3.24
C LEU A 7 53.23 13.91 -2.96
N LEU A 8 52.74 13.63 -1.75
CA LEU A 8 52.11 12.37 -1.42
C LEU A 8 50.88 12.28 -2.33
N SER A 9 51.05 11.72 -3.52
CA SER A 9 49.93 11.15 -4.25
C SER A 9 49.26 10.18 -3.29
N ILE A 10 48.03 10.50 -2.89
CA ILE A 10 47.25 9.71 -1.95
C ILE A 10 46.90 8.42 -2.69
N SER A 11 47.83 7.48 -2.71
CA SER A 11 47.63 6.17 -3.33
C SER A 11 46.66 5.38 -2.46
N ALA A 12 45.52 5.06 -3.02
CA ALA A 12 44.53 4.21 -2.39
C ALA A 12 44.63 2.80 -2.98
N TYR A 13 44.12 1.81 -2.25
CA TYR A 13 44.03 0.44 -2.76
C TYR A 13 42.62 0.15 -3.25
N CYS A 14 42.52 -0.52 -4.38
CA CYS A 14 41.30 -1.11 -4.89
C CYS A 14 41.48 -2.61 -5.03
N GLY A 15 40.89 -3.37 -4.10
CA GLY A 15 41.20 -4.79 -3.97
C GLY A 15 42.68 -4.96 -3.61
N SER A 16 43.45 -5.58 -4.50
CA SER A 16 44.90 -5.79 -4.33
C SER A 16 45.77 -4.83 -5.14
N SER A 17 45.20 -3.85 -5.83
CA SER A 17 45.92 -2.95 -6.73
C SER A 17 45.95 -1.52 -6.23
N TYR A 18 47.10 -0.86 -6.31
CA TYR A 18 47.22 0.58 -6.08
C TYR A 18 46.53 1.37 -7.20
N TYR A 19 45.93 2.50 -6.85
CA TYR A 19 45.41 3.45 -7.82
C TYR A 19 45.47 4.89 -7.31
N ASP A 20 45.43 5.82 -8.25
CA ASP A 20 45.27 7.25 -7.97
C ASP A 20 43.77 7.63 -7.94
N PRO A 21 43.22 8.05 -6.78
CA PRO A 21 41.84 8.48 -6.64
C PRO A 21 41.48 9.74 -7.44
N SER A 22 42.47 10.52 -7.88
CA SER A 22 42.23 11.69 -8.72
C SER A 22 41.88 11.33 -10.17
N ASP A 23 42.25 10.12 -10.61
CA ASP A 23 42.03 9.62 -11.97
C ASP A 23 40.99 8.50 -12.05
N ASN A 24 40.89 7.67 -11.02
CA ASN A 24 40.06 6.47 -11.03
C ASN A 24 39.15 6.39 -9.80
N THR A 25 38.06 5.64 -9.94
CA THR A 25 37.18 5.29 -8.82
C THR A 25 37.26 3.78 -8.57
N CYS A 26 37.31 3.37 -7.31
CA CYS A 26 37.22 1.95 -6.96
C CYS A 26 35.79 1.58 -6.57
N CYS A 27 35.19 0.63 -7.28
CA CYS A 27 33.85 0.12 -7.00
C CYS A 27 33.92 -1.36 -6.61
N ASN A 28 33.70 -1.67 -5.33
CA ASN A 28 33.71 -3.04 -4.80
C ASN A 28 34.93 -3.87 -5.26
N GLY A 29 36.12 -3.27 -5.19
CA GLY A 29 37.39 -3.91 -5.55
C GLY A 29 37.70 -3.92 -7.06
N VAL A 30 36.91 -3.23 -7.89
CA VAL A 30 37.16 -3.07 -9.32
C VAL A 30 37.44 -1.60 -9.65
N LEU A 31 38.57 -1.35 -10.32
CA LEU A 31 38.92 -0.02 -10.80
C LEU A 31 38.07 0.37 -12.00
N THR A 32 37.51 1.57 -11.97
CA THR A 32 36.73 2.15 -13.07
C THR A 32 37.55 3.20 -13.80
N SER A 33 37.38 3.25 -15.13
CA SER A 33 38.23 4.03 -16.05
C SER A 33 38.01 5.55 -16.02
N SER A 34 37.33 6.10 -15.02
CA SER A 34 37.05 7.55 -14.95
C SER A 34 36.88 8.03 -13.52
N LYS A 35 37.50 9.17 -13.23
CA LYS A 35 37.27 9.97 -12.02
C LYS A 35 35.82 10.46 -11.89
N ASN A 36 35.43 10.76 -10.66
CA ASN A 36 34.12 11.30 -10.26
C ASN A 36 32.91 10.42 -10.63
N GLN A 37 33.11 9.12 -10.76
CA GLN A 37 32.01 8.18 -10.92
C GLN A 37 31.42 7.80 -9.57
N GLN A 38 30.11 7.54 -9.53
CA GLN A 38 29.48 6.86 -8.42
C GLN A 38 29.49 5.35 -8.67
N CYS A 39 29.43 4.54 -7.62
CA CYS A 39 29.49 3.09 -7.75
C CYS A 39 28.09 2.45 -7.72
N CYS A 40 27.87 1.55 -8.68
CA CYS A 40 26.73 0.65 -8.75
C CYS A 40 27.26 -0.79 -8.72
N GLY A 41 27.40 -1.34 -7.51
CA GLY A 41 28.13 -2.59 -7.31
C GLY A 41 29.59 -2.43 -7.73
N LYS A 42 30.04 -3.25 -8.70
CA LYS A 42 31.42 -3.20 -9.25
C LYS A 42 31.60 -2.22 -10.41
N LYS A 43 30.53 -1.56 -10.86
CA LYS A 43 30.55 -0.65 -12.02
C LYS A 43 30.50 0.80 -11.56
N GLY A 44 31.28 1.66 -12.19
CA GLY A 44 31.12 3.11 -12.05
C GLY A 44 30.03 3.62 -13.00
N TYR A 45 29.30 4.65 -12.59
CA TYR A 45 28.31 5.36 -13.41
C TYR A 45 28.39 6.87 -13.18
N LYS A 46 27.88 7.66 -14.12
CA LYS A 46 27.96 9.12 -14.14
C LYS A 46 26.59 9.80 -14.02
N PRO A 47 26.21 10.28 -12.82
CA PRO A 47 25.09 11.21 -12.69
C PRO A 47 25.35 12.54 -13.43
N PRO A 48 24.30 13.26 -13.88
CA PRO A 48 22.89 12.87 -13.85
C PRO A 48 22.48 11.98 -15.04
N TYR A 49 23.40 11.66 -15.96
CA TYR A 49 23.10 10.94 -17.21
C TYR A 49 22.76 9.46 -16.99
N GLU A 50 23.30 8.87 -15.94
CA GLU A 50 23.09 7.48 -15.56
C GLU A 50 22.58 7.37 -14.12
N THR A 51 21.93 6.25 -13.82
CA THR A 51 21.37 6.00 -12.48
C THR A 51 21.54 4.54 -12.09
N CYS A 52 22.00 4.30 -10.87
CA CYS A 52 22.05 2.96 -10.30
C CYS A 52 20.72 2.60 -9.64
N CYS A 53 20.08 1.52 -10.11
CA CYS A 53 18.87 0.97 -9.51
C CYS A 53 19.10 -0.50 -9.18
N ASN A 54 19.09 -0.86 -7.89
CA ASN A 54 19.31 -2.23 -7.41
C ASN A 54 20.53 -2.93 -8.05
N GLY A 55 21.67 -2.23 -8.15
CA GLY A 55 22.90 -2.77 -8.71
C GLY A 55 22.98 -2.76 -10.25
N VAL A 56 21.97 -2.22 -10.94
CA VAL A 56 21.96 -2.05 -12.40
C VAL A 56 22.13 -0.59 -12.77
N VAL A 57 23.14 -0.28 -13.57
CA VAL A 57 23.34 1.05 -14.16
C VAL A 57 22.36 1.22 -15.33
N ASN A 58 21.58 2.30 -15.31
CA ASN A 58 20.61 2.65 -16.34
C ASN A 58 21.10 3.84 -17.14
N SER A 59 21.07 3.73 -18.48
CA SER A 59 21.37 4.78 -19.45
C SER A 59 20.33 4.72 -20.60
N PRO A 60 19.51 5.76 -20.83
CA PRO A 60 19.44 6.98 -20.03
C PRO A 60 19.04 6.70 -18.59
N GLY A 61 19.58 7.50 -17.66
CA GLY A 61 19.24 7.47 -16.25
C GLY A 61 17.82 7.98 -15.98
N GLY A 62 17.53 8.21 -14.71
CA GLY A 62 16.28 8.77 -14.24
C GLY A 62 16.41 9.25 -12.81
N SER A 63 15.49 10.08 -12.35
CA SER A 63 15.54 10.59 -10.98
C SER A 63 15.06 9.57 -9.93
N HIS A 64 14.41 8.48 -10.35
CA HIS A 64 13.80 7.49 -9.47
C HIS A 64 14.05 6.06 -9.97
N CYS A 65 13.94 5.08 -9.08
CA CYS A 65 14.05 3.66 -9.40
C CYS A 65 12.72 2.94 -9.19
N CYS A 66 12.38 2.05 -10.12
CA CYS A 66 11.30 1.08 -9.98
C CYS A 66 11.89 -0.33 -10.08
N GLY A 67 12.27 -0.89 -8.94
CA GLY A 67 13.14 -2.07 -8.92
C GLY A 67 14.50 -1.74 -9.56
N TYR A 68 14.87 -2.46 -10.60
CA TYR A 68 16.14 -2.30 -11.33
C TYR A 68 16.12 -1.22 -12.42
N LYS A 69 14.93 -0.63 -12.71
CA LYS A 69 14.76 0.31 -13.82
C LYS A 69 14.71 1.74 -13.32
N ALA A 70 15.53 2.61 -13.91
CA ALA A 70 15.43 4.05 -13.68
C ALA A 70 14.24 4.65 -14.45
N TYR A 71 13.63 5.69 -13.88
CA TYR A 71 12.57 6.46 -14.52
C TYR A 71 12.51 7.89 -13.99
N THR A 72 11.80 8.76 -14.71
CA THR A 72 11.63 10.17 -14.35
C THR A 72 10.14 10.51 -14.31
N PRO A 73 9.58 10.90 -13.16
CA PRO A 73 8.26 11.50 -13.05
C PRO A 73 8.15 12.84 -13.80
N PRO A 74 6.94 13.34 -14.12
CA PRO A 74 5.64 12.71 -13.88
C PRO A 74 5.21 11.73 -14.99
N TYR A 75 6.00 11.59 -16.06
CA TYR A 75 5.64 10.78 -17.23
C TYR A 75 5.49 9.28 -16.94
N LYS A 76 6.16 8.80 -15.89
CA LYS A 76 6.08 7.43 -15.41
C LYS A 76 5.94 7.40 -13.90
N THR A 77 5.25 6.37 -13.38
CA THR A 77 5.05 6.16 -11.94
C THR A 77 5.30 4.70 -11.58
N CYS A 78 6.05 4.45 -10.50
CA CYS A 78 6.24 3.10 -9.98
C CYS A 78 5.18 2.77 -8.93
N CYS A 79 4.42 1.69 -9.16
CA CYS A 79 3.41 1.20 -8.22
C CYS A 79 3.69 -0.27 -7.90
N ASN A 80 4.01 -0.57 -6.64
CA ASN A 80 4.33 -1.94 -6.17
C ASN A 80 5.30 -2.69 -7.10
N GLY A 81 6.40 -2.02 -7.47
CA GLY A 81 7.45 -2.56 -8.34
C GLY A 81 7.12 -2.60 -9.84
N LYS A 82 5.94 -2.14 -10.25
CA LYS A 82 5.56 -2.01 -11.67
C LYS A 82 5.66 -0.56 -12.13
N LEU A 83 6.44 -0.33 -13.18
CA LEU A 83 6.53 0.97 -13.84
C LEU A 83 5.33 1.17 -14.77
N ASN A 84 4.63 2.30 -14.64
CA ASN A 84 3.45 2.65 -15.43
C ASN A 84 3.77 3.81 -16.39
N ALA A 85 3.31 3.70 -17.63
CA ALA A 85 3.38 4.71 -18.69
C ALA A 85 2.06 4.66 -19.49
N PRO A 86 1.25 5.74 -19.54
CA PRO A 86 1.46 7.01 -18.84
C PRO A 86 1.55 6.81 -17.32
N GLY A 87 2.26 7.72 -16.66
CA GLY A 87 2.29 7.79 -15.21
C GLY A 87 0.93 8.15 -14.61
N GLY A 88 0.92 8.36 -13.31
CA GLY A 88 -0.25 8.80 -12.56
C GLY A 88 0.19 9.41 -11.23
N THR A 89 -0.68 10.19 -10.61
CA THR A 89 -0.38 10.85 -9.33
C THR A 89 -0.47 9.91 -8.13
N TYR A 90 -1.24 8.82 -8.25
CA TYR A 90 -1.43 7.84 -7.18
C TYR A 90 -1.29 6.40 -7.69
N CYS A 91 -1.13 5.47 -6.76
CA CYS A 91 -1.09 4.04 -7.05
C CYS A 91 -2.32 3.34 -6.49
N CYS A 92 -2.88 2.42 -7.29
CA CYS A 92 -3.89 1.47 -6.88
C CYS A 92 -3.37 0.06 -7.17
N GLY A 93 -2.84 -0.58 -6.12
CA GLY A 93 -2.06 -1.81 -6.29
C GLY A 93 -0.85 -1.55 -7.20
N LYS A 94 -0.78 -2.27 -8.34
CA LYS A 94 0.32 -2.14 -9.32
C LYS A 94 0.06 -1.11 -10.42
N LYS A 95 -1.11 -0.46 -10.44
CA LYS A 95 -1.49 0.49 -11.49
C LYS A 95 -1.37 1.93 -10.99
N ALA A 96 -0.81 2.80 -11.81
CA ALA A 96 -0.88 4.24 -11.55
C ALA A 96 -2.21 4.81 -12.04
N TYR A 97 -2.73 5.83 -11.36
CA TYR A 97 -3.95 6.54 -11.76
C TYR A 97 -3.92 7.99 -11.27
N THR A 98 -4.80 8.82 -11.85
CA THR A 98 -4.93 10.23 -11.50
C THR A 98 -6.40 10.57 -11.22
N PRO A 99 -6.77 11.01 -10.00
CA PRO A 99 -8.08 11.58 -9.67
C PRO A 99 -8.40 12.84 -10.49
N PRO A 100 -9.67 13.25 -10.61
CA PRO A 100 -10.87 12.64 -10.01
C PRO A 100 -11.47 11.51 -10.86
N TYR A 101 -10.85 11.14 -11.98
CA TYR A 101 -11.43 10.23 -12.96
C TYR A 101 -11.46 8.76 -12.53
N LEU A 102 -10.78 8.37 -11.46
CA LEU A 102 -10.80 7.00 -10.95
C LEU A 102 -10.72 7.02 -9.42
N VAL A 103 -11.31 6.00 -8.80
CA VAL A 103 -11.27 5.75 -7.35
C VAL A 103 -10.60 4.40 -7.11
N CYS A 104 -9.67 4.34 -6.15
CA CYS A 104 -9.07 3.08 -5.72
C CYS A 104 -9.81 2.53 -4.50
N CYS A 105 -10.39 1.34 -4.63
CA CYS A 105 -11.02 0.62 -3.52
C CYS A 105 -10.31 -0.71 -3.33
N ASN A 106 -9.65 -0.91 -2.17
CA ASN A 106 -8.89 -2.12 -1.84
C ASN A 106 -8.00 -2.64 -2.99
N GLY A 107 -7.28 -1.73 -3.65
CA GLY A 107 -6.35 -2.06 -4.74
C GLY A 107 -6.99 -2.24 -6.13
N VAL A 108 -8.29 -1.99 -6.26
CA VAL A 108 -9.03 -2.04 -7.54
C VAL A 108 -9.46 -0.64 -7.97
N LEU A 109 -9.17 -0.29 -9.23
CA LEU A 109 -9.60 0.96 -9.85
C LEU A 109 -11.05 0.87 -10.30
N ASN A 110 -11.83 1.87 -9.94
CA ASN A 110 -13.24 2.01 -10.27
C ASN A 110 -13.48 3.33 -11.03
N THR A 111 -14.52 3.35 -11.86
CA THR A 111 -14.92 4.50 -12.70
C THR A 111 -15.39 5.69 -11.86
N PRO A 112 -15.28 6.91 -12.40
CA PRO A 112 -15.71 8.11 -11.71
C PRO A 112 -17.25 8.18 -11.75
N GLY A 113 -17.85 8.35 -10.59
CA GLY A 113 -19.31 8.46 -10.44
C GLY A 113 -19.76 8.05 -9.04
N LYS A 114 -19.11 7.02 -8.48
CA LYS A 114 -19.34 6.52 -7.13
C LYS A 114 -18.08 6.73 -6.29
N LYS A 115 -18.13 7.59 -5.27
CA LYS A 115 -16.95 8.02 -4.49
C LYS A 115 -16.64 7.15 -3.28
N LEU A 116 -17.64 6.44 -2.77
CA LEU A 116 -17.49 5.62 -1.57
C LEU A 116 -17.12 4.19 -1.94
N CYS A 117 -16.20 3.60 -1.19
CA CYS A 117 -15.78 2.22 -1.37
C CYS A 117 -16.60 1.28 -0.47
N CYS A 118 -17.00 0.15 -1.04
CA CYS A 118 -17.44 -1.03 -0.34
C CYS A 118 -16.54 -2.20 -0.76
N ASP A 119 -15.59 -2.54 0.10
CA ASP A 119 -14.48 -3.42 -0.24
C ASP A 119 -13.75 -2.97 -1.52
N LYS A 120 -13.84 -3.73 -2.61
CA LYS A 120 -13.14 -3.46 -3.89
C LYS A 120 -13.96 -2.64 -4.88
N LYS A 121 -15.23 -2.39 -4.60
CA LYS A 121 -16.16 -1.70 -5.51
C LYS A 121 -16.54 -0.34 -4.97
N THR A 122 -16.90 0.57 -5.87
CA THR A 122 -17.55 1.81 -5.47
C THR A 122 -19.07 1.65 -5.42
N TYR A 123 -19.76 2.47 -4.61
CA TYR A 123 -21.22 2.48 -4.51
C TYR A 123 -21.80 3.89 -4.36
N ASP A 124 -23.10 4.00 -4.64
CA ASP A 124 -23.88 5.22 -4.48
C ASP A 124 -24.63 5.21 -3.13
N PRO A 125 -24.28 6.06 -2.16
CA PRO A 125 -24.93 6.07 -0.84
C PRO A 125 -26.41 6.50 -0.87
N ASP A 126 -26.90 7.07 -1.96
CA ASP A 126 -28.31 7.46 -2.07
C ASP A 126 -29.21 6.24 -2.37
N ASN A 127 -28.64 5.22 -3.03
CA ASN A 127 -29.37 4.03 -3.51
C ASN A 127 -28.89 2.72 -2.87
N GLU A 128 -27.67 2.69 -2.36
CA GLU A 128 -26.99 1.49 -1.87
C GLU A 128 -26.45 1.70 -0.44
N THR A 129 -26.28 0.61 0.30
CA THR A 129 -25.65 0.57 1.63
C THR A 129 -24.57 -0.50 1.65
N CYS A 130 -23.43 -0.20 2.27
CA CYS A 130 -22.34 -1.15 2.44
C CYS A 130 -22.32 -1.73 3.85
N CYS A 131 -22.52 -3.03 3.97
CA CYS A 131 -22.45 -3.78 5.23
C CYS A 131 -21.22 -4.68 5.22
N TYR A 132 -20.17 -4.29 5.94
CA TYR A 132 -18.92 -5.07 6.08
C TYR A 132 -18.34 -5.54 4.73
N GLY A 133 -18.28 -4.64 3.74
CA GLY A 133 -17.76 -4.93 2.41
C GLY A 133 -18.75 -5.59 1.44
N LYS A 134 -20.00 -5.82 1.85
CA LYS A 134 -21.08 -6.30 0.97
C LYS A 134 -22.07 -5.17 0.66
N LEU A 135 -22.35 -4.98 -0.62
CA LEU A 135 -23.34 -4.01 -1.09
C LEU A 135 -24.76 -4.57 -1.02
N HIS A 136 -25.68 -3.69 -0.63
CA HIS A 136 -27.11 -3.95 -0.59
C HIS A 136 -27.89 -2.71 -1.07
N PRO A 137 -29.17 -2.85 -1.46
CA PRO A 137 -30.06 -1.71 -1.66
C PRO A 137 -30.21 -0.89 -0.36
N ARG A 138 -30.53 0.40 -0.47
CA ARG A 138 -30.75 1.27 0.69
C ARG A 138 -32.16 1.11 1.27
N ASN A 139 -32.47 -0.07 1.81
CA ASN A 139 -33.78 -0.42 2.35
C ASN A 139 -33.74 -1.13 3.72
N GLY A 140 -32.66 -0.95 4.49
CA GLY A 140 -32.52 -1.51 5.82
C GLY A 140 -31.27 -1.01 6.53
N LEU A 141 -31.04 -1.53 7.73
CA LEU A 141 -29.83 -1.26 8.53
C LEU A 141 -28.88 -2.46 8.48
N CYS A 142 -27.59 -2.24 8.64
CA CYS A 142 -26.62 -3.33 8.66
C CYS A 142 -26.66 -4.10 9.99
N CYS A 143 -26.73 -5.42 9.88
CA CYS A 143 -26.45 -6.38 10.95
C CYS A 143 -25.35 -7.33 10.49
N GLY A 144 -24.10 -7.03 10.83
CA GLY A 144 -22.98 -7.72 10.20
C GLY A 144 -23.01 -7.50 8.69
N THR A 145 -22.88 -8.55 7.88
CA THR A 145 -22.84 -8.47 6.41
C THR A 145 -24.22 -8.44 5.74
N VAL A 146 -25.32 -8.49 6.50
CA VAL A 146 -26.70 -8.50 5.98
C VAL A 146 -27.48 -7.25 6.38
N LEU A 147 -28.59 -6.99 5.69
CA LEU A 147 -29.55 -5.98 6.11
C LEU A 147 -30.63 -6.58 7.02
N TYR A 148 -31.17 -5.74 7.90
CA TYR A 148 -32.38 -6.03 8.66
C TYR A 148 -33.32 -4.82 8.68
N ASN A 149 -34.62 -5.10 8.79
CA ASN A 149 -35.64 -4.07 8.99
C ASN A 149 -35.80 -3.80 10.49
N PRO A 150 -35.43 -2.62 11.02
CA PRO A 150 -35.56 -2.32 12.45
C PRO A 150 -37.01 -2.20 12.92
N GLU A 151 -38.00 -2.14 12.04
CA GLU A 151 -39.42 -2.16 12.41
C GLU A 151 -39.86 -3.56 12.84
N GLU A 152 -39.40 -4.60 12.13
CA GLU A 152 -39.84 -5.99 12.28
C GLU A 152 -38.79 -6.90 12.95
N GLN A 153 -37.52 -6.50 12.94
CA GLN A 153 -36.39 -7.35 13.31
C GLN A 153 -35.47 -6.65 14.31
N ILE A 154 -34.64 -7.45 14.99
CA ILE A 154 -33.57 -6.98 15.87
C ILE A 154 -32.23 -7.59 15.44
N CYS A 155 -31.16 -6.79 15.55
CA CYS A 155 -29.79 -7.25 15.33
C CYS A 155 -29.08 -7.52 16.66
N CYS A 156 -28.67 -8.77 16.88
CA CYS A 156 -27.90 -9.18 18.05
C CYS A 156 -26.50 -9.65 17.62
N ARG A 157 -25.49 -8.78 17.81
CA ARG A 157 -24.08 -9.04 17.47
C ARG A 157 -23.87 -9.60 16.05
N GLY A 158 -24.58 -9.03 15.07
CA GLY A 158 -24.46 -9.44 13.66
C GLY A 158 -25.39 -10.56 13.22
N ILE A 159 -26.26 -11.06 14.12
CA ILE A 159 -27.32 -12.02 13.78
C ILE A 159 -28.68 -11.31 13.81
N VAL A 160 -29.46 -11.47 12.74
CA VAL A 160 -30.81 -10.92 12.61
C VAL A 160 -31.83 -11.88 13.17
N HIS A 161 -32.73 -11.37 14.01
CA HIS A 161 -33.85 -12.12 14.58
C HIS A 161 -35.18 -11.42 14.26
N THR A 162 -36.21 -12.19 13.94
CA THR A 162 -37.59 -11.68 13.71
C THR A 162 -38.33 -11.39 15.01
N ASN A 163 -37.96 -12.04 16.11
CA ASN A 163 -38.56 -11.79 17.41
C ASN A 163 -37.93 -10.55 18.06
N LYS A 164 -38.56 -9.40 17.89
CA LYS A 164 -38.07 -8.08 18.32
C LYS A 164 -38.20 -7.83 19.82
N HIS A 165 -37.45 -8.60 20.61
CA HIS A 165 -37.36 -8.41 22.06
C HIS A 165 -36.05 -7.74 22.46
N ARG A 166 -35.23 -8.37 23.32
CA ARG A 166 -33.92 -7.87 23.73
C ARG A 166 -32.82 -8.82 23.26
N CYS A 167 -31.61 -8.31 23.12
CA CYS A 167 -30.46 -9.16 22.81
C CYS A 167 -29.80 -9.69 24.08
N CYS A 168 -29.45 -10.97 24.05
CA CYS A 168 -28.54 -11.61 25.00
C CYS A 168 -27.39 -12.24 24.23
N GLY A 169 -26.26 -11.53 24.15
CA GLY A 169 -25.17 -11.93 23.26
C GLY A 169 -25.61 -11.88 21.79
N THR A 170 -25.58 -13.02 21.12
CA THR A 170 -25.98 -13.19 19.70
C THR A 170 -27.44 -13.60 19.53
N GLU A 171 -28.15 -13.93 20.61
CA GLU A 171 -29.55 -14.39 20.57
C GLU A 171 -30.52 -13.26 20.93
N SER A 172 -31.73 -13.29 20.36
CA SER A 172 -32.86 -12.52 20.90
C SER A 172 -33.58 -13.35 21.96
N TYR A 173 -34.03 -12.69 23.03
CA TYR A 173 -34.78 -13.32 24.11
C TYR A 173 -35.95 -12.43 24.53
N ASN A 174 -37.09 -13.04 24.85
CA ASN A 174 -38.27 -12.39 25.39
C ASN A 174 -38.06 -12.10 26.88
N PRO A 175 -37.87 -10.84 27.29
CA PRO A 175 -37.59 -10.53 28.68
C PRO A 175 -38.78 -10.74 29.61
N TYR A 176 -39.99 -11.00 29.10
CA TYR A 176 -41.18 -11.27 29.91
C TYR A 176 -41.26 -12.74 30.36
N SER A 177 -40.72 -13.68 29.58
CA SER A 177 -40.74 -15.13 29.86
C SER A 177 -39.35 -15.75 30.06
N GLU A 178 -38.30 -15.11 29.53
CA GLU A 178 -36.92 -15.60 29.48
C GLU A 178 -35.98 -14.63 30.22
N GLN A 179 -34.70 -15.01 30.36
CA GLN A 179 -33.69 -14.25 31.10
C GLN A 179 -32.34 -14.25 30.39
N CYS A 180 -31.57 -13.18 30.57
CA CYS A 180 -30.18 -13.09 30.12
C CYS A 180 -29.24 -13.04 31.33
N CYS A 181 -28.35 -14.03 31.46
CA CYS A 181 -27.40 -14.15 32.56
C CYS A 181 -25.97 -14.11 32.01
N TYR A 182 -25.19 -13.11 32.39
CA TYR A 182 -23.78 -12.97 31.97
C TYR A 182 -23.56 -13.08 30.45
N GLY A 183 -24.53 -12.60 29.65
CA GLY A 183 -24.49 -12.66 28.18
C GLY A 183 -24.95 -13.99 27.57
N ARG A 184 -25.46 -14.91 28.39
CA ARG A 184 -26.06 -16.19 27.97
C ARG A 184 -27.58 -16.17 28.15
N HIS A 185 -28.29 -16.55 27.11
CA HIS A 185 -29.75 -16.64 27.11
C HIS A 185 -30.20 -17.89 27.89
N VAL A 186 -31.17 -17.71 28.78
CA VAL A 186 -31.82 -18.73 29.61
C VAL A 186 -33.33 -18.71 29.34
N LYS A 187 -33.89 -19.84 28.88
CA LYS A 187 -35.30 -19.95 28.46
C LYS A 187 -36.31 -19.87 29.61
N THR A 188 -35.86 -20.13 30.84
CA THR A 188 -36.68 -20.07 32.05
C THR A 188 -36.10 -19.05 33.02
N ARG A 189 -36.95 -18.19 33.56
CA ARG A 189 -36.55 -17.24 34.60
C ARG A 189 -36.13 -17.97 35.88
N GLY A 190 -35.01 -17.54 36.45
CA GLY A 190 -34.44 -18.09 37.67
C GLY A 190 -33.26 -17.23 38.18
N PHE A 191 -32.41 -17.83 38.99
CA PHE A 191 -31.19 -17.17 39.46
C PHE A 191 -30.08 -17.29 38.40
N CYS A 192 -29.35 -16.20 38.18
CA CYS A 192 -28.12 -16.24 37.41
C CYS A 192 -27.01 -16.74 38.33
N TYR A 193 -26.55 -17.97 38.11
CA TYR A 193 -25.35 -18.54 38.72
C TYR A 193 -24.17 -18.47 37.75
#